data_AF-A0A662STQ7-F1
#
_entry.id   AF-A0A662STQ7-F1
#
_cell.length_a   1.000
_cell.length_b   1.000
_cell.length_c   1.000
_cell.angle_alpha   90.00
_cell.angle_beta   90.00
_cell.angle_gamma   90.00
#
_symmetry.space_group_name_H-M   'P 1'
#
loop_
_entity.id
_entity.type
_entity.pdbx_description
1 polymer ?
#
loop_
_entity_poly.entity_id
_entity_poly.type
_entity_poly.pdbx_seq_one_letter_code
_entity_poly.pdbx_strand_id
1 'polypeptide(L)'
;MKLSSVGLLKHTLDSRAIRGILSLLSGRCERDGESRLEVALELLTGAREEACWVCRHLAKPAVEWAVKAGSKAFGSEFSEVVEAFKEPYWRRGLVSVLKGIARFGVRKPFTPGAPFLVVWNYTYACNL
;
A
#
# COMPACT_ATOMS: atom_id res chain seq x y z
N MET A 1 -5.04 -21.80 -21.98
CA MET A 1 -5.59 -20.43 -21.94
C MET A 1 -4.50 -19.49 -21.45
N LYS A 2 -3.86 -18.70 -22.34
CA LYS A 2 -2.75 -17.80 -21.96
C LYS A 2 -3.33 -16.61 -21.19
N LEU A 3 -3.17 -16.58 -19.87
CA LEU A 3 -3.46 -15.39 -19.07
C LEU A 3 -2.48 -14.28 -19.48
N SER A 4 -3.00 -13.12 -19.87
CA SER A 4 -2.17 -11.92 -20.00
C SER A 4 -1.59 -11.55 -18.64
N SER A 5 -0.42 -10.89 -18.59
CA SER A 5 0.24 -10.50 -17.33
C SER A 5 -0.70 -9.72 -16.39
N VAL A 6 -1.61 -8.92 -16.95
CA VAL A 6 -2.66 -8.19 -16.21
C VAL A 6 -3.72 -9.13 -15.64
N GLY A 7 -4.14 -10.15 -16.41
CA GLY A 7 -5.07 -11.17 -15.95
C GLY A 7 -4.51 -12.01 -14.80
N LEU A 8 -3.22 -12.34 -14.88
CA LEU A 8 -2.51 -13.05 -13.80
C LEU A 8 -2.45 -12.20 -12.52
N LEU A 9 -2.07 -10.93 -12.63
CA LEU A 9 -2.04 -10.00 -11.51
C LEU A 9 -3.41 -9.87 -10.84
N LYS A 10 -4.47 -9.70 -11.64
CA LYS A 10 -5.85 -9.64 -11.14
C LYS A 10 -6.21 -10.88 -10.34
N HIS A 11 -5.94 -12.07 -10.89
CA HIS A 11 -6.30 -13.33 -10.26
C HIS A 11 -5.51 -13.58 -8.97
N THR A 12 -4.23 -13.18 -8.93
CA THR A 12 -3.41 -13.27 -7.72
C THR A 12 -3.95 -12.35 -6.63
N LEU A 13 -4.15 -11.07 -6.93
CA LEU A 13 -4.62 -10.07 -5.95
C LEU A 13 -6.05 -10.33 -5.45
N ASP A 14 -6.91 -10.92 -6.28
CA ASP A 14 -8.30 -11.23 -5.90
C ASP A 14 -8.46 -12.59 -5.21
N SER A 15 -7.38 -13.37 -5.09
CA SER A 15 -7.42 -14.66 -4.41
C SER A 15 -7.77 -14.49 -2.91
N ARG A 16 -8.57 -15.41 -2.36
CA ARG A 16 -9.00 -15.37 -0.94
C ARG A 16 -7.82 -15.34 0.03
N ALA A 17 -6.74 -16.05 -0.30
CA ALA A 17 -5.53 -16.08 0.51
C ALA A 17 -4.85 -14.70 0.55
N ILE A 18 -4.60 -14.08 -0.61
CA ILE A 18 -3.99 -12.75 -0.69
C ILE A 18 -4.89 -11.71 -0.04
N ARG A 19 -6.21 -11.75 -0.29
CA ARG A 19 -7.16 -10.85 0.37
C ARG A 19 -7.18 -11.00 1.88
N GLY A 20 -7.03 -12.21 2.41
CA GLY A 20 -6.87 -12.47 3.85
C GLY A 20 -5.60 -11.84 4.42
N ILE A 21 -4.46 -12.02 3.75
CA ILE A 21 -3.19 -11.38 4.12
C ILE A 21 -3.31 -9.85 4.10
N LEU A 22 -3.87 -9.31 3.02
CA LEU A 22 -4.09 -7.86 2.88
C LEU A 22 -5.04 -7.33 3.96
N SER A 23 -6.09 -8.07 4.32
CA SER A 23 -7.00 -7.68 5.41
C SER A 23 -6.27 -7.62 6.76
N LEU A 24 -5.37 -8.57 7.02
CA LEU A 24 -4.60 -8.60 8.26
C LEU A 24 -3.57 -7.46 8.32
N LEU A 25 -2.85 -7.21 7.24
CA LEU A 25 -1.85 -6.14 7.17
C LEU A 25 -2.50 -4.74 7.14
N SER A 26 -3.65 -4.61 6.48
CA SER A 26 -4.38 -3.34 6.42
C SER A 26 -5.21 -3.04 7.66
N GLY A 27 -5.38 -4.03 8.55
CA GLY A 27 -6.01 -3.87 9.85
C GLY A 27 -5.20 -2.96 10.78
N ARG A 28 -5.92 -2.19 11.61
CA ARG A 28 -5.32 -1.31 12.62
C ARG A 28 -4.52 -2.12 13.64
N CYS A 29 -3.35 -1.61 14.01
CA CYS A 29 -2.56 -2.10 15.12
C CYS A 29 -2.90 -1.24 16.35
N GLU A 30 -3.42 -1.86 17.40
CA GLU A 30 -3.83 -1.12 18.61
C GLU A 30 -2.65 -0.48 19.34
N ARG A 31 -1.45 -1.09 19.26
CA ARG A 31 -0.24 -0.57 19.91
C ARG A 31 0.39 0.61 19.17
N ASP A 32 0.31 0.59 17.85
CA ASP A 32 1.02 1.55 16.98
C ASP A 32 0.11 2.66 16.42
N GLY A 33 -1.19 2.60 16.70
CA GLY A 33 -2.20 3.61 16.35
C GLY A 33 -2.69 3.56 14.90
N GLU A 34 -1.95 2.94 14.00
CA GLU A 34 -2.19 2.92 12.55
C GLU A 34 -2.32 1.51 11.96
N SER A 35 -2.66 1.38 10.68
CA SER A 35 -2.63 0.08 10.00
C SER A 35 -1.22 -0.49 9.92
N ARG A 36 -1.05 -1.82 10.02
CA ARG A 36 0.28 -2.44 9.99
C ARG A 36 1.06 -2.12 8.71
N LEU A 37 0.35 -1.96 7.58
CA LEU A 37 0.92 -1.46 6.32
C LEU A 37 1.48 -0.05 6.44
N GLU A 38 0.71 0.89 7.01
CA GLU A 38 1.16 2.28 7.18
C GLU A 38 2.38 2.33 8.11
N VAL A 39 2.32 1.65 9.26
CA VAL A 39 3.43 1.56 10.22
C VAL A 39 4.68 0.97 9.54
N ALA A 40 4.52 -0.09 8.75
CA ALA A 40 5.62 -0.70 8.02
C ALA A 40 6.24 0.26 6.98
N LEU A 41 5.44 1.04 6.26
CA LEU A 41 5.92 2.04 5.31
C LEU A 41 6.61 3.23 6.02
N GLU A 42 6.12 3.64 7.19
CA GLU A 42 6.78 4.66 8.03
C GLU A 42 8.14 4.17 8.53
N LEU A 43 8.24 2.93 9.01
CA LEU A 43 9.51 2.31 9.40
C LEU A 43 10.47 2.11 8.20
N LEU A 44 9.93 1.92 7.00
CA LEU A 44 10.72 1.76 5.77
C LEU A 44 11.33 3.08 5.31
N THR A 45 10.60 4.16 5.48
CA THR A 45 10.98 5.53 5.04
C THR A 45 11.76 6.30 6.10
N GLY A 46 11.83 5.78 7.33
CA GLY A 46 12.43 6.45 8.48
C GLY A 46 11.53 7.50 9.12
N ALA A 47 10.26 7.62 8.69
CA ALA A 47 9.29 8.53 9.31
C ALA A 47 8.87 8.10 10.73
N ARG A 48 9.11 6.82 11.07
CA ARG A 48 8.93 6.24 12.40
C ARG A 48 10.17 5.41 12.74
N GLU A 49 10.68 5.56 13.96
CA GLU A 49 11.85 4.81 14.43
C GLU A 49 11.45 3.49 15.12
N GLU A 50 10.37 3.54 15.91
CA GLU A 50 9.97 2.44 16.80
C GLU A 50 8.52 2.02 16.57
N ALA A 51 8.27 0.72 16.68
CA ALA A 51 6.94 0.12 16.55
C ALA A 51 6.87 -1.21 17.33
N CYS A 52 5.67 -1.74 17.53
CA CYS A 52 5.52 -3.04 18.18
C CYS A 52 6.26 -4.15 17.42
N TRP A 53 6.60 -5.22 18.14
CA TRP A 53 7.39 -6.33 17.62
C TRP A 53 6.84 -6.90 16.30
N VAL A 54 5.52 -7.04 16.19
CA VAL A 54 4.85 -7.55 14.97
C VAL A 54 5.05 -6.58 13.80
N CYS A 55 4.86 -5.28 13.98
CA CYS A 55 5.02 -4.30 12.91
C CYS A 55 6.49 -4.18 12.48
N ARG A 56 7.42 -4.19 13.44
CA ARG A 56 8.85 -4.04 13.19
C ARG A 56 9.48 -5.28 12.54
N HIS A 57 9.15 -6.47 13.03
CA HIS A 57 9.85 -7.70 12.64
C HIS A 57 9.06 -8.59 11.67
N LEU A 58 7.74 -8.41 11.53
CA LEU A 58 6.94 -9.18 10.58
C LEU A 58 6.39 -8.30 9.44
N ALA A 59 5.73 -7.19 9.77
CA ALA A 59 5.09 -6.35 8.74
C ALA A 59 6.12 -5.61 7.89
N LYS A 60 7.11 -4.94 8.50
CA LYS A 60 8.14 -4.18 7.77
C LYS A 60 8.90 -5.04 6.75
N PRO A 61 9.47 -6.22 7.09
CA PRO A 61 10.19 -7.03 6.11
C PRO A 61 9.29 -7.53 4.97
N ALA A 62 8.03 -7.89 5.27
CA ALA A 62 7.07 -8.31 4.26
C ALA A 62 6.73 -7.16 3.28
N VAL A 63 6.50 -5.96 3.81
CA VAL A 63 6.24 -4.77 3.00
C VAL A 63 7.47 -4.37 2.21
N GLU A 64 8.66 -4.36 2.81
CA GLU A 64 9.91 -4.06 2.12
C GLU A 64 10.16 -5.02 0.94
N TRP A 65 9.94 -6.32 1.14
CA TRP A 65 10.02 -7.30 0.06
C TRP A 65 9.01 -7.01 -1.05
N ALA A 66 7.76 -6.70 -0.70
CA ALA A 66 6.72 -6.37 -1.67
C ALA A 66 7.05 -5.09 -2.45
N VAL A 67 7.60 -4.07 -1.78
CA VAL A 67 8.05 -2.82 -2.42
C VAL A 67 9.22 -3.10 -3.37
N LYS A 68 10.24 -3.86 -2.96
CA LYS A 68 11.36 -4.26 -3.84
C LYS A 68 10.87 -5.02 -5.08
N ALA A 69 9.96 -5.97 -4.88
CA ALA A 69 9.35 -6.72 -5.97
C ALA A 69 8.55 -5.81 -6.91
N GLY A 70 7.79 -4.87 -6.35
CA GLY A 70 7.05 -3.84 -7.08
C GLY A 70 7.97 -2.94 -7.90
N SER A 71 8.98 -2.32 -7.28
CA SER A 71 9.98 -1.47 -7.94
C SER A 71 10.59 -2.17 -9.16
N LYS A 72 11.03 -3.43 -8.98
CA LYS A 72 11.58 -4.23 -10.08
C LYS A 72 10.56 -4.50 -11.18
N ALA A 73 9.31 -4.79 -10.84
CA ALA A 73 8.24 -5.05 -11.81
C ALA A 73 7.86 -3.80 -12.63
N PHE A 74 7.99 -2.61 -12.04
CA PHE A 74 7.70 -1.33 -12.69
C PHE A 74 8.93 -0.65 -13.30
N GLY A 75 10.12 -1.24 -13.18
CA GLY A 75 11.36 -0.68 -13.73
C GLY A 75 11.85 0.57 -12.98
N SER A 76 11.49 0.71 -11.72
CA SER A 76 11.93 1.81 -10.84
C SER A 76 12.96 1.32 -9.83
N GLU A 77 13.80 2.22 -9.34
CA GLU A 77 14.74 1.90 -8.28
C GLU A 77 14.04 1.83 -6.92
N PHE A 78 14.50 0.94 -6.05
CA PHE A 78 13.90 0.78 -4.71
C PHE A 78 14.02 2.07 -3.88
N SER A 79 15.15 2.77 -3.99
CA SER A 79 15.39 4.05 -3.32
C SER A 79 14.42 5.14 -3.77
N GLU A 80 14.10 5.23 -5.06
CA GLU A 80 13.15 6.22 -5.60
C GLU A 80 11.74 5.99 -5.03
N VAL A 81 11.33 4.73 -4.95
CA VAL A 81 10.02 4.37 -4.40
C VAL A 81 9.96 4.65 -2.89
N VAL A 82 11.03 4.36 -2.16
CA VAL A 82 11.13 4.70 -0.73
C VAL A 82 11.12 6.23 -0.53
N GLU A 83 11.80 6.99 -1.39
CA GLU A 83 11.80 8.45 -1.33
C GLU A 83 10.40 9.01 -1.54
N ALA A 84 9.67 8.51 -2.55
CA ALA A 84 8.27 8.90 -2.77
C ALA A 84 7.39 8.58 -1.56
N PHE A 85 7.62 7.45 -0.89
CA PHE A 85 6.87 7.09 0.31
C PHE A 85 7.21 7.91 1.55
N LYS A 86 8.25 8.77 1.56
CA LYS A 86 8.44 9.72 2.68
C LYS A 86 7.28 10.68 2.83
N GLU A 87 6.63 11.00 1.72
CA GLU A 87 5.44 11.83 1.71
C GLU A 87 4.20 11.05 2.20
N PRO A 88 3.49 11.54 3.23
CA PRO A 88 2.39 10.79 3.85
C PRO A 88 1.21 10.49 2.92
N TYR A 89 0.99 11.32 1.89
CA TYR A 89 -0.13 11.09 0.96
C TYR A 89 0.11 9.90 0.03
N TRP A 90 1.37 9.61 -0.35
CA TRP A 90 1.71 8.44 -1.15
C TRP A 90 1.48 7.14 -0.37
N ARG A 91 1.88 7.10 0.91
CA ARG A 91 1.63 5.94 1.80
C ARG A 91 0.15 5.70 2.02
N ARG A 92 -0.58 6.74 2.43
CA ARG A 92 -2.03 6.66 2.64
C ARG A 92 -2.78 6.26 1.38
N GLY A 93 -2.33 6.75 0.22
CA GLY A 93 -2.88 6.37 -1.07
C GLY A 93 -2.73 4.88 -1.33
N LEU A 94 -1.52 4.33 -1.18
CA LEU A 94 -1.26 2.90 -1.34
C LEU A 94 -2.07 2.07 -0.35
N VAL A 95 -2.08 2.44 0.93
CA VAL A 95 -2.85 1.74 1.97
C VAL A 95 -4.35 1.76 1.66
N SER A 96 -4.88 2.87 1.15
CA SER A 96 -6.28 2.96 0.71
C SER A 96 -6.58 2.00 -0.44
N VAL A 97 -5.70 1.90 -1.44
CA VAL A 97 -5.84 0.93 -2.54
C VAL A 97 -5.88 -0.50 -1.99
N LEU A 98 -4.90 -0.87 -1.16
CA LEU A 98 -4.78 -2.22 -0.62
C LEU A 98 -5.96 -2.60 0.30
N LYS A 99 -6.46 -1.64 1.11
CA LYS A 99 -7.70 -1.81 1.89
C LYS A 99 -8.91 -2.06 0.98
N GLY A 100 -9.01 -1.33 -0.12
CA GLY A 100 -10.06 -1.52 -1.12
C GLY A 100 -10.03 -2.92 -1.72
N ILE A 101 -8.85 -3.40 -2.12
CA ILE A 101 -8.66 -4.76 -2.67
C ILE A 101 -8.99 -5.82 -1.61
N ALA A 102 -8.52 -5.66 -0.37
CA ALA A 102 -8.83 -6.59 0.71
C ALA A 102 -10.34 -6.75 0.91
N ARG A 103 -11.06 -5.61 0.99
CA ARG A 103 -12.49 -5.59 1.31
C ARG A 103 -13.38 -5.94 0.12
N PHE A 104 -13.06 -5.45 -1.07
CA PHE A 104 -13.95 -5.49 -2.23
C PHE A 104 -13.44 -6.35 -3.39
N GLY A 105 -12.18 -6.77 -3.35
CA GLY A 105 -11.54 -7.46 -4.45
C GLY A 105 -11.18 -6.54 -5.62
N VAL A 106 -10.56 -7.11 -6.65
CA VAL A 106 -10.17 -6.35 -7.85
C VAL A 106 -11.36 -6.26 -8.82
N ARG A 107 -12.21 -5.25 -8.61
CA ARG A 107 -13.42 -5.00 -9.41
C ARG A 107 -13.38 -3.69 -10.19
N LYS A 108 -14.25 -3.56 -11.19
CA LYS A 108 -14.46 -2.34 -11.98
C LYS A 108 -15.93 -1.88 -11.81
N PRO A 109 -16.18 -0.58 -11.51
CA PRO A 109 -15.20 0.46 -11.17
C PRO A 109 -14.45 0.11 -9.86
N PHE A 110 -13.21 0.59 -9.74
CA PHE A 110 -12.39 0.32 -8.56
C PHE A 110 -12.97 1.03 -7.32
N THR A 111 -12.99 0.35 -6.17
CA THR A 111 -13.46 0.92 -4.90
C THR A 111 -12.32 0.95 -3.89
N PRO A 112 -11.76 2.12 -3.56
CA PRO A 112 -10.72 2.20 -2.54
C PRO A 112 -11.27 2.01 -1.12
N GLY A 113 -10.38 1.76 -0.17
CA GLY A 113 -10.73 1.63 1.24
C GLY A 113 -11.08 2.96 1.92
N ALA A 114 -10.61 4.07 1.36
CA ALA A 114 -10.95 5.44 1.73
C ALA A 114 -11.09 6.30 0.46
N PRO A 115 -11.96 7.33 0.44
CA PRO A 115 -12.13 8.18 -0.73
C PRO A 115 -10.81 8.89 -1.08
N PHE A 116 -10.45 8.91 -2.36
CA PHE A 116 -9.37 9.76 -2.86
C PHE A 116 -9.89 11.17 -3.08
N LEU A 117 -9.25 12.15 -2.46
CA LEU A 117 -9.38 13.53 -2.88
C LEU A 117 -8.21 13.84 -3.81
N VAL A 118 -8.49 13.92 -5.11
CA VAL A 118 -7.52 14.35 -6.11
C VAL A 118 -7.78 15.82 -6.38
N VAL A 119 -6.90 16.67 -5.87
CA VAL A 119 -6.94 18.11 -6.16
C VAL A 119 -6.05 18.37 -7.37
N TRP A 120 -6.65 18.86 -8.45
CA TRP A 120 -5.90 19.30 -9.61
C TRP A 120 -5.53 20.77 -9.47
N ASN A 121 -4.25 21.04 -9.25
CA ASN A 121 -3.74 22.40 -9.10
C ASN A 121 -3.52 23.05 -10.49
N TYR A 122 -4.61 23.31 -11.22
CA TYR A 122 -4.53 23.90 -12.58
C TYR A 122 -4.21 25.40 -12.57
N THR A 123 -4.61 26.13 -11.52
CA THR A 123 -4.57 27.60 -11.52
C THR A 123 -3.81 28.20 -10.35
N TYR A 124 -3.20 27.39 -9.48
CA TYR A 124 -2.58 27.85 -8.21
C TYR A 124 -3.52 28.71 -7.33
N ALA A 125 -4.82 28.77 -7.65
CA ALA A 125 -5.81 29.39 -6.79
C ALA A 125 -6.10 28.41 -5.65
N CYS A 126 -6.02 28.90 -4.41
CA CYS A 126 -6.07 28.13 -3.16
C CYS A 126 -7.02 26.94 -3.25
N ASN A 127 -6.45 25.74 -3.31
CA ASN A 127 -7.20 24.51 -3.16
C ASN A 127 -6.99 24.02 -1.71
N LEU A 128 -7.93 24.43 -0.86
CA LEU A 128 -7.99 24.26 0.61
C LEU A 128 -6.92 25.00 1.41
#